data_AF-A0A971C831-F1
#
_entry.id   AF-A0A971C831-F1
#
_cell.length_a   1.000
_cell.length_b   1.000
_cell.length_c   1.000
_cell.angle_alpha   90.00
_cell.angle_beta   90.00
_cell.angle_gamma   90.00
#
_symmetry.space_group_name_H-M   'P 1'
#
loop_
_entity.id
_entity.type
_entity.pdbx_description
1 polymer ?
#
loop_
_entity_poly.entity_id
_entity_poly.type
_entity_poly.pdbx_seq_one_letter_code
_entity_poly.pdbx_strand_id
1 'polypeptide(L)'
;KVRKCIDEEGKTAVVESEAVGLERVKEAEQLGVTPGKLNLVEKLVKSSPVPEEIIIEEWLDKPVKEINKLIKENKKALKEQEKADREKDKHKDKENGKSSLKENESGKGNGEKDKKKND
;
A
#
# COMPACT_ATOMS: atom_id res chain seq x y z
N LYS A 1 -17.63 16.25 16.57
CA LYS A 1 -18.43 17.51 16.67
C LYS A 1 -19.52 17.42 15.61
N VAL A 2 -20.79 17.36 15.97
CA VAL A 2 -21.88 17.17 14.99
C VAL A 2 -22.26 18.53 14.39
N ARG A 3 -22.27 18.64 13.07
CA ARG A 3 -22.75 19.85 12.36
C ARG A 3 -24.10 19.53 11.74
N LYS A 4 -25.10 20.39 11.96
CA LYS A 4 -26.39 20.32 11.24
C LYS A 4 -26.25 21.14 9.96
N CYS A 5 -26.48 20.49 8.82
CA CYS A 5 -26.64 21.18 7.53
C CYS A 5 -28.07 20.96 7.04
N ILE A 6 -28.62 21.98 6.40
CA ILE A 6 -29.98 21.97 5.86
C ILE A 6 -29.81 21.94 4.33
N ASP A 7 -30.34 20.91 3.69
CA ASP A 7 -30.38 20.82 2.23
C ASP A 7 -31.48 21.74 1.66
N GLU A 8 -31.44 22.05 0.36
CA GLU A 8 -32.34 23.03 -0.31
C GLU A 8 -33.84 22.73 -0.15
N GLU A 9 -34.21 21.50 0.23
CA GLU A 9 -35.59 21.07 0.55
C GLU A 9 -35.97 21.20 2.04
N GLY A 10 -35.13 21.80 2.89
CA GLY A 10 -35.41 21.96 4.33
C GLY A 10 -35.24 20.70 5.18
N LYS A 11 -34.70 19.62 4.61
CA LYS A 11 -34.38 18.38 5.33
C LYS A 11 -33.11 18.60 6.14
N THR A 12 -33.15 18.27 7.44
CA THR A 12 -32.00 18.42 8.33
C THR A 12 -31.14 17.16 8.26
N ALA A 13 -29.96 17.26 7.65
CA ALA A 13 -28.98 16.19 7.67
C ALA A 13 -28.06 16.34 8.92
N VAL A 14 -27.87 15.24 9.64
CA VAL A 14 -26.93 15.17 10.76
C VAL A 14 -25.58 14.73 10.21
N VAL A 15 -24.61 15.64 10.18
CA VAL A 15 -23.24 15.33 9.74
C VAL A 15 -22.36 15.08 10.95
N GLU A 16 -21.94 13.83 11.10
CA GLU A 16 -20.93 13.42 12.07
C GLU A 16 -19.55 13.65 11.46
N SER A 17 -18.77 14.54 12.08
CA SER A 17 -17.36 14.70 11.74
C SER A 17 -16.51 14.04 12.81
N GLU A 18 -15.90 12.91 12.43
CA GLU A 18 -14.83 12.27 13.17
C GLU A 18 -13.51 12.87 12.72
N ALA A 19 -12.72 13.32 13.68
CA ALA A 19 -11.40 13.87 13.40
C ALA A 19 -10.39 12.73 13.29
N VAL A 20 -10.42 12.03 12.15
CA VAL A 20 -9.49 10.96 11.81
C VAL A 20 -8.06 11.49 11.83
N GLY A 21 -7.24 10.98 12.75
CA GLY A 21 -5.81 11.31 12.83
C GLY A 21 -5.42 12.40 13.82
N LEU A 22 -6.34 12.91 14.64
CA LEU A 22 -5.98 13.88 15.71
C LEU A 22 -4.89 13.37 16.65
N GLU A 23 -4.94 12.08 17.02
CA GLU A 23 -3.93 11.47 17.89
C GLU A 23 -2.55 11.49 17.24
N ARG A 24 -2.47 11.12 15.95
CA ARG A 24 -1.22 11.15 15.18
C ARG A 24 -0.67 12.57 15.01
N VAL A 25 -1.56 13.56 14.89
CA VAL A 25 -1.15 14.96 14.85
C VAL A 25 -0.55 15.38 16.19
N LYS A 26 -1.19 15.04 17.31
CA LYS A 26 -0.68 15.33 18.65
C LYS A 26 0.65 14.65 18.94
N GLU A 27 0.81 13.40 18.54
CA GLU A 27 2.05 12.65 18.69
C GLU A 27 3.18 13.30 17.89
N ALA A 28 2.92 13.66 16.63
CA ALA A 28 3.90 14.39 15.81
C ALA A 28 4.23 15.77 16.40
N GLU A 29 3.24 16.50 16.90
CA GLU A 29 3.43 17.81 17.57
C GLU A 29 4.25 17.69 18.86
N GLN A 30 4.02 16.66 19.67
CA GLN A 30 4.83 16.37 20.86
C GLN A 30 6.29 16.13 20.53
N LEU A 31 6.55 15.49 19.37
CA LEU A 31 7.88 15.24 18.84
C LEU A 31 8.44 16.44 18.03
N GLY A 32 7.71 17.56 17.93
CA GLY A 32 8.14 18.75 17.20
C GLY A 32 8.20 18.60 15.68
N VAL A 33 7.54 17.57 15.13
CA VAL A 33 7.58 17.24 13.69
C VAL A 33 6.20 17.29 13.05
N THR A 34 6.17 17.26 11.72
CA THR A 34 4.90 17.18 10.99
C THR A 34 4.39 15.74 10.92
N PRO A 35 3.06 15.51 10.92
CA PRO A 35 2.49 14.17 10.80
C PRO A 35 2.96 13.40 9.55
N GLY A 36 3.23 14.15 8.47
CA GLY A 36 3.80 13.59 7.24
C GLY A 36 5.22 13.06 7.42
N LYS A 37 6.06 13.71 8.23
CA LYS A 37 7.43 13.26 8.51
C LYS A 37 7.43 11.99 9.37
N LEU A 38 6.57 11.95 10.40
CA LEU A 38 6.37 10.76 11.24
C LEU A 38 5.96 9.54 10.38
N ASN A 39 5.01 9.73 9.47
CA ASN A 39 4.57 8.67 8.55
C ASN A 39 5.69 8.15 7.62
N LEU A 40 6.64 9.01 7.23
CA LEU A 40 7.78 8.56 6.43
C LEU A 40 8.74 7.71 7.26
N VAL A 41 9.03 8.08 8.50
CA VAL A 41 9.90 7.28 9.37
C VAL A 41 9.24 5.95 9.73
N GLU A 42 7.93 5.92 10.00
CA GLU A 42 7.19 4.66 10.18
C GLU A 42 7.30 3.74 8.96
N LYS A 43 7.25 4.31 7.74
CA LYS A 43 7.45 3.54 6.50
C LYS A 43 8.87 3.01 6.37
N LEU A 44 9.86 3.77 6.84
CA LEU A 44 11.25 3.33 6.89
C LEU A 44 11.39 2.10 7.80
N VAL A 45 10.87 2.17 9.04
CA VAL A 45 10.86 1.06 10.00
C VAL A 45 10.21 -0.19 9.38
N LYS A 46 9.01 -0.04 8.81
CA LYS A 46 8.27 -1.17 8.17
C LYS A 46 8.99 -1.77 6.96
N SER A 47 9.79 -0.98 6.25
CA SER A 47 10.54 -1.46 5.09
C SER A 47 11.87 -2.11 5.47
N SER A 48 12.38 -1.85 6.66
CA SER A 48 13.68 -2.35 7.11
C SER A 48 13.62 -3.82 7.50
N PRO A 49 14.64 -4.62 7.16
CA PRO A 49 14.76 -5.99 7.67
C PRO A 49 14.97 -6.04 9.18
N VAL A 50 15.52 -4.96 9.78
CA VAL A 50 15.76 -4.85 11.22
C VAL A 50 15.07 -3.57 11.72
N PRO A 51 13.78 -3.63 12.08
CA PRO A 51 13.03 -2.45 12.53
C PRO A 51 13.49 -1.95 13.90
N GLU A 52 14.04 -2.83 14.75
CA GLU A 52 14.49 -2.52 16.12
C GLU A 52 15.75 -1.63 16.16
N GLU A 53 16.56 -1.64 15.09
CA GLU A 53 17.74 -0.78 14.96
C GLU A 53 17.39 0.65 14.51
N ILE A 54 16.15 0.90 14.09
CA ILE A 54 15.74 2.22 13.60
C ILE A 54 15.19 3.05 14.75
N ILE A 55 16.00 3.99 15.23
CA ILE A 55 15.60 4.98 16.21
C ILE A 55 14.78 6.07 15.52
N ILE A 56 13.46 6.08 15.77
CA ILE A 56 12.52 7.00 15.11
C ILE A 56 12.95 8.46 15.29
N GLU A 57 13.33 8.84 16.51
CA GLU A 57 13.74 10.21 16.87
C GLU A 57 14.96 10.70 16.07
N GLU A 58 15.99 9.86 15.89
CA GLU A 58 17.16 10.24 15.07
C GLU A 58 16.80 10.47 13.60
N TRP A 59 15.88 9.67 13.07
CA TRP A 59 15.43 9.81 11.69
C TRP A 59 14.46 10.98 11.52
N LEU A 60 13.78 11.38 12.58
CA LEU A 60 12.93 12.57 12.61
C LEU A 60 13.73 13.87 12.51
N ASP A 61 15.03 13.89 12.81
CA ASP A 61 15.89 15.05 12.55
C ASP A 61 16.49 15.06 11.14
N LYS A 62 16.59 13.88 10.51
CA LYS A 62 17.16 13.77 9.16
C LYS A 62 16.28 14.40 8.08
N PRO A 63 16.87 14.79 6.94
CA PRO A 63 16.12 15.30 5.80
C PRO A 63 15.27 14.21 5.15
N VAL A 64 14.07 14.60 4.70
CA VAL A 64 13.09 13.73 4.03
C VAL A 64 13.67 12.97 2.83
N LYS A 65 14.65 13.56 2.14
CA LYS A 65 15.32 12.93 1.00
C LYS A 65 16.04 11.65 1.40
N GLU A 66 16.71 11.64 2.55
CA GLU A 66 17.45 10.48 3.06
C GLU A 66 16.48 9.37 3.48
N ILE A 67 15.42 9.71 4.22
CA ILE A 67 14.36 8.77 4.63
C ILE A 67 13.79 8.06 3.39
N ASN A 68 13.43 8.83 2.35
CA ASN A 68 12.88 8.28 1.11
C ASN A 68 13.89 7.45 0.32
N LYS A 69 15.18 7.78 0.38
CA LYS A 69 16.24 7.02 -0.28
C LYS A 69 16.35 5.64 0.35
N LEU A 70 16.45 5.56 1.68
CA LEU A 70 16.55 4.28 2.38
C LEU A 70 15.29 3.43 2.22
N ILE A 71 14.08 4.01 2.29
CA ILE A 71 12.84 3.27 2.03
C ILE A 71 12.88 2.58 0.65
N LYS A 72 13.39 3.28 -0.37
CA LYS A 72 13.52 2.71 -1.72
C LYS A 72 14.58 1.63 -1.78
N GLU A 73 15.72 1.81 -1.12
CA GLU A 73 16.80 0.83 -1.05
C GLU A 73 16.33 -0.44 -0.34
N ASN A 74 15.73 -0.31 0.84
CA ASN A 74 15.13 -1.41 1.59
C ASN A 74 14.10 -2.19 0.76
N LYS A 75 13.19 -1.47 0.08
CA LYS A 75 12.17 -2.08 -0.79
C LYS A 75 12.76 -2.79 -2.01
N LYS A 76 13.87 -2.30 -2.56
CA LYS A 76 14.58 -2.96 -3.66
C LYS A 76 15.29 -4.22 -3.17
N ALA A 77 16.00 -4.14 -2.04
CA ALA A 77 16.68 -5.28 -1.44
C ALA A 77 15.70 -6.43 -1.14
N LEU A 78 14.53 -6.13 -0.55
CA LEU A 78 13.48 -7.12 -0.31
C LEU A 78 13.01 -7.81 -1.60
N LYS A 79 12.82 -7.05 -2.68
CA LYS A 79 12.40 -7.59 -3.99
C LYS A 79 13.48 -8.43 -4.66
N GLU A 80 14.73 -8.03 -4.55
CA GLU A 80 15.88 -8.79 -5.07
C GLU A 80 16.01 -10.13 -4.33
N GLN A 81 15.85 -10.10 -3.01
CA GLN A 81 15.89 -11.29 -2.16
C GLN A 81 14.74 -12.25 -2.44
N GLU A 82 13.51 -11.74 -2.63
CA GLU A 82 12.34 -12.56 -3.00
C GLU A 82 12.51 -13.21 -4.38
N LYS A 83 13.14 -12.51 -5.34
CA LYS A 83 13.45 -13.07 -6.66
C LYS A 83 14.52 -14.16 -6.60
N ALA A 84 15.57 -13.94 -5.81
CA ALA A 84 16.64 -14.92 -5.62
C ALA A 84 16.15 -16.19 -4.90
N ASP A 85 15.20 -16.06 -3.97
CA ASP A 85 14.61 -17.20 -3.26
C ASP A 85 13.70 -18.05 -4.18
N ARG A 86 12.90 -17.39 -5.04
CA ARG A 86 12.10 -18.07 -6.08
C ARG A 86 12.92 -18.82 -7.13
N GLU A 87 14.18 -18.46 -7.32
CA GLU A 87 15.06 -19.09 -8.30
C GLU A 87 15.75 -20.35 -7.77
N LYS A 88 15.81 -20.53 -6.43
CA LYS A 88 16.34 -21.75 -5.80
C LYS A 88 15.34 -22.91 -5.76
N ASP A 89 14.04 -22.64 -5.95
CA ASP A 89 13.00 -23.68 -5.91
C ASP A 89 12.78 -24.39 -7.28
N LYS A 90 13.44 -23.94 -8.36
CA LYS A 90 13.28 -24.50 -9.72
C LYS A 90 14.34 -25.54 -10.13
N HIS A 91 15.06 -26.16 -9.20
CA HIS A 91 16.01 -27.24 -9.53
C HIS A 91 15.70 -28.59 -8.86
N LYS A 92 14.43 -28.99 -8.77
CA LYS A 92 14.04 -30.40 -8.62
C LYS A 92 12.70 -30.63 -9.29
N ASP A 93 12.73 -30.76 -10.62
CA ASP A 93 12.05 -31.83 -11.37
C ASP A 93 12.22 -31.56 -12.86
N LYS A 94 13.31 -32.09 -13.42
CA LYS A 94 13.39 -32.41 -14.84
C LYS A 94 13.75 -33.89 -14.93
N GLU A 95 12.74 -34.74 -14.88
CA GLU A 95 12.80 -35.98 -15.64
C GLU A 95 11.42 -36.45 -16.13
N ASN A 96 11.28 -36.33 -17.45
CA ASN A 96 10.57 -37.24 -18.35
C ASN A 96 9.02 -37.23 -18.39
N GLY A 97 8.48 -36.88 -19.56
CA GLY A 97 7.03 -36.96 -19.81
C GLY A 97 6.56 -36.36 -21.14
N LYS A 98 7.17 -36.79 -22.24
CA LYS A 98 6.83 -36.52 -23.64
C LYS A 98 5.32 -36.69 -23.96
N SER A 99 4.68 -35.67 -24.56
CA SER A 99 3.58 -35.70 -25.57
C SER A 99 2.65 -34.50 -25.37
N SER A 100 2.00 -33.87 -26.35
CA SER A 100 2.09 -33.82 -27.80
C SER A 100 1.37 -32.51 -28.18
N LEU A 101 1.93 -31.77 -29.12
CA LEU A 101 1.31 -30.60 -29.72
C LEU A 101 -0.02 -31.00 -30.39
N LYS A 102 -1.05 -30.15 -30.25
CA LYS A 102 -2.00 -29.85 -31.33
C LYS A 102 -2.65 -28.48 -31.11
N GLU A 103 -2.46 -27.64 -32.11
CA GLU A 103 -2.99 -26.29 -32.30
C GLU A 103 -4.52 -26.30 -32.42
N ASN A 104 -5.17 -25.18 -32.07
CA ASN A 104 -6.01 -24.49 -33.05
C ASN A 104 -6.39 -23.08 -32.58
N GLU A 105 -6.09 -22.11 -33.45
CA GLU A 105 -6.59 -20.74 -33.41
C GLU A 105 -8.07 -20.66 -33.80
N SER A 106 -8.84 -19.83 -33.09
CA SER A 106 -10.02 -19.06 -33.52
C SER A 106 -10.67 -18.55 -32.23
N GLY A 107 -11.03 -17.29 -32.00
CA GLY A 107 -11.36 -16.19 -32.88
C GLY A 107 -12.48 -15.41 -32.18
N LYS A 108 -12.17 -14.19 -31.71
CA LYS A 108 -13.05 -13.01 -31.70
C LYS A 108 -14.43 -13.08 -30.98
N GLY A 109 -14.63 -12.25 -29.95
CA GLY A 109 -15.98 -11.88 -29.51
C GLY A 109 -16.07 -11.19 -28.15
N ASN A 110 -15.78 -9.89 -28.11
CA ASN A 110 -16.21 -8.97 -27.04
C ASN A 110 -17.67 -8.54 -27.34
N GLY A 111 -18.56 -8.44 -26.35
CA GLY A 111 -19.88 -7.84 -26.58
C GLY A 111 -20.97 -8.10 -25.54
N GLU A 112 -20.80 -7.51 -24.36
CA GLU A 112 -21.81 -6.83 -23.53
C GLU A 112 -23.29 -6.82 -24.00
N LYS A 113 -24.19 -7.29 -23.11
CA LYS A 113 -25.50 -6.67 -22.76
C LYS A 113 -26.28 -7.57 -21.79
N ASP A 114 -26.46 -7.13 -20.55
CA ASP A 114 -27.59 -7.55 -19.73
C ASP A 114 -28.30 -6.32 -19.14
N LYS A 115 -29.41 -5.96 -19.79
CA LYS A 115 -30.39 -4.98 -19.30
C LYS A 115 -31.33 -5.71 -18.35
N LYS A 116 -31.16 -5.53 -17.04
CA LYS A 116 -32.19 -5.92 -16.06
C LYS A 116 -33.20 -4.80 -15.92
N LYS A 117 -34.31 -4.93 -16.65
CA LYS A 117 -35.59 -4.25 -16.34
C LYS A 117 -36.19 -4.96 -15.12
N ASN A 118 -36.64 -4.21 -14.13
CA ASN A 118 -37.75 -4.64 -13.28
C ASN A 118 -38.68 -3.43 -13.17
N ASP A 119 -39.90 -3.63 -13.66
CA ASP A 119 -41.09 -2.86 -13.33
C ASP A 119 -41.74 -3.56 -12.12
#